data_AF-A0A661JS72-F1
#
_entry.id   AF-A0A661JS72-F1
#
_cell.length_a   1.000
_cell.length_b   1.000
_cell.length_c   1.000
_cell.angle_alpha   90.00
_cell.angle_beta   90.00
_cell.angle_gamma   90.00
#
_symmetry.space_group_name_H-M   'P 1'
#
loop_
_entity.id
_entity.type
_entity.pdbx_description
1 polymer ?
#
loop_
_entity_poly.entity_id
_entity_poly.type
_entity_poly.pdbx_seq_one_letter_code
_entity_poly.pdbx_strand_id
1 'polypeptide(L)'
;MKLLDYNDLLEKESSIICLNEAFLVKKLRELEAIGASRDKLYWLTLARVTELAILCAGNYADNCEFRAAGDLLVNPRLTIVHTRRYKEGIIKRRHLKLTEQFGNLGGTREEIVELVKREAVIEIEEDPLLPDLYKQMQDSGFLAQNYLNSVNSRMKQIADVITFLLSYNVFSGVDLYNKLKSANQSEREFIESKLCKFNKKIFIELGNDIRRLAINSSFVSNFLERI
;
A
#
# COMPACT_ATOMS: atom_id res chain seq x y z
N MET A 1 5.26 -15.12 19.87
CA MET A 1 5.53 -15.62 18.50
C MET A 1 6.92 -15.14 18.11
N LYS A 2 7.80 -16.01 17.58
CA LYS A 2 9.13 -15.58 17.10
C LYS A 2 9.03 -15.07 15.65
N LEU A 3 9.99 -14.28 15.19
CA LEU A 3 10.02 -13.74 13.81
C LEU A 3 9.97 -14.85 12.75
N LEU A 4 10.59 -16.01 12.98
CA LEU A 4 10.55 -17.14 12.04
C LEU A 4 9.15 -17.73 11.91
N ASP A 5 8.50 -18.02 13.04
CA ASP A 5 7.13 -18.55 13.05
C ASP A 5 6.17 -17.58 12.36
N TYR A 6 6.34 -16.28 12.61
CA TYR A 6 5.59 -15.23 11.93
C TYR A 6 5.81 -15.26 10.41
N ASN A 7 7.05 -15.42 9.96
CA ASN A 7 7.38 -15.47 8.53
C ASN A 7 6.81 -16.71 7.83
N ASP A 8 6.75 -17.85 8.50
CA ASP A 8 6.12 -19.06 7.96
C ASP A 8 4.59 -18.94 7.92
N LEU A 9 3.98 -18.33 8.94
CA LEU A 9 2.55 -18.01 8.95
C LEU A 9 2.20 -17.00 7.85
N LEU A 10 3.01 -15.95 7.69
CA LEU A 10 2.82 -14.94 6.65
C LEU A 10 2.79 -15.58 5.26
N GLU A 11 3.66 -16.55 5.00
CA GLU A 11 3.68 -17.30 3.74
C GLU A 11 2.41 -18.13 3.53
N LYS A 12 1.99 -18.91 4.54
CA LYS A 12 0.77 -19.72 4.50
C LYS A 12 -0.49 -18.90 4.30
N GLU A 13 -0.57 -17.74 4.94
CA GLU A 13 -1.75 -16.87 4.93
C GLU A 13 -1.77 -15.90 3.73
N SER A 14 -0.66 -15.76 2.98
CA SER A 14 -0.52 -14.83 1.85
C SER A 14 -1.39 -15.14 0.62
N SER A 15 -2.42 -15.97 0.72
CA SER A 15 -3.31 -16.27 -0.41
C SER A 15 -3.89 -15.00 -1.00
N ILE A 16 -3.98 -14.93 -2.34
CA ILE A 16 -4.49 -13.75 -3.06
C ILE A 16 -5.91 -13.39 -2.59
N ILE A 17 -6.71 -14.39 -2.24
CA ILE A 17 -8.10 -14.21 -1.78
C ILE A 17 -8.17 -13.45 -0.44
N CYS A 18 -7.17 -13.62 0.42
CA CYS A 18 -7.14 -13.02 1.75
C CYS A 18 -6.40 -11.67 1.77
N LEU A 19 -5.75 -11.30 0.68
CA LEU A 19 -4.83 -10.17 0.62
C LEU A 19 -5.60 -8.86 0.43
N ASN A 20 -5.69 -8.06 1.49
CA ASN A 20 -6.31 -6.74 1.51
C ASN A 20 -5.65 -5.83 2.56
N GLU A 21 -6.02 -4.55 2.59
CA GLU A 21 -5.46 -3.57 3.54
C GLU A 21 -5.63 -4.01 5.01
N ALA A 22 -6.79 -4.54 5.39
CA ALA A 22 -7.04 -4.98 6.78
C ALA A 22 -6.11 -6.14 7.19
N PHE A 23 -5.88 -7.10 6.30
CA PHE A 23 -4.91 -8.17 6.51
C PHE A 23 -3.49 -7.62 6.65
N LEU A 24 -3.08 -6.72 5.76
CA LEU A 24 -1.73 -6.15 5.76
C LEU A 24 -1.46 -5.32 7.02
N VAL A 25 -2.42 -4.48 7.44
CA VAL A 25 -2.33 -3.69 8.68
C VAL A 25 -2.29 -4.60 9.90
N LYS A 26 -3.09 -5.68 9.92
CA LYS A 26 -3.02 -6.68 10.99
C LYS A 26 -1.63 -7.32 11.08
N LYS A 27 -1.05 -7.70 9.94
CA LYS A 27 0.30 -8.27 9.85
C LYS A 27 1.39 -7.29 10.28
N LEU A 28 1.29 -6.02 9.89
CA LEU A 28 2.20 -4.98 10.37
C LEU A 28 2.15 -4.85 11.91
N ARG A 29 0.95 -4.76 12.50
CA ARG A 29 0.78 -4.70 13.97
C ARG A 29 1.34 -5.94 14.67
N GLU A 30 1.12 -7.12 14.11
CA GLU A 30 1.71 -8.37 14.62
C GLU A 30 3.24 -8.32 14.60
N LEU A 31 3.85 -7.84 13.51
CA LEU A 31 5.30 -7.68 13.39
C LEU A 31 5.84 -6.67 14.40
N GLU A 32 5.20 -5.51 14.56
CA GLU A 32 5.57 -4.49 15.54
C GLU A 32 5.53 -5.04 16.97
N ALA A 33 4.53 -5.85 17.31
CA ALA A 33 4.42 -6.47 18.62
C ALA A 33 5.51 -7.52 18.91
N ILE A 34 6.10 -8.12 17.86
CA ILE A 34 7.20 -9.10 17.99
C ILE A 34 8.56 -8.40 18.05
N GLY A 35 8.75 -7.35 17.26
CA GLY A 35 10.04 -6.74 16.93
C GLY A 35 10.59 -5.77 17.97
N ALA A 36 10.90 -6.25 19.19
CA ALA A 36 11.58 -5.41 20.19
C ALA A 36 13.00 -5.01 19.74
N SER A 37 13.71 -5.89 19.02
CA SER A 37 14.95 -5.57 18.31
C SER A 37 14.66 -5.27 16.84
N ARG A 38 14.96 -4.05 16.40
CA ARG A 38 14.90 -3.64 14.97
C ARG A 38 16.16 -4.07 14.22
N ASP A 39 16.46 -5.37 14.27
CA ASP A 39 17.64 -5.97 13.64
C ASP A 39 17.40 -6.34 12.16
N LYS A 40 18.40 -6.94 11.53
CA LYS A 40 18.37 -7.36 10.12
C LYS A 40 17.15 -8.26 9.79
N LEU A 41 16.78 -9.17 10.69
CA LEU A 41 15.64 -10.08 10.47
C LEU A 41 14.32 -9.32 10.52
N TYR A 42 14.19 -8.34 11.42
CA TYR A 42 13.02 -7.47 11.48
C TYR A 42 12.83 -6.71 10.16
N TRP A 43 13.88 -6.07 9.63
CA TRP A 43 13.77 -5.27 8.40
C TRP A 43 13.51 -6.12 7.15
N LEU A 44 14.08 -7.32 7.05
CA LEU A 44 13.72 -8.26 5.99
C LEU A 44 12.28 -8.75 6.11
N THR A 45 11.77 -8.90 7.32
CA THR A 45 10.38 -9.28 7.56
C THR A 45 9.43 -8.14 7.17
N LEU A 46 9.77 -6.88 7.49
CA LEU A 46 9.03 -5.70 7.04
C LEU A 46 9.02 -5.58 5.51
N ALA A 47 10.16 -5.85 4.88
CA ALA A 47 10.26 -5.95 3.42
C ALA A 47 9.29 -6.99 2.86
N ARG A 48 9.15 -8.18 3.48
CA ARG A 48 8.16 -9.18 3.05
C ARG A 48 6.72 -8.70 3.15
N VAL A 49 6.37 -8.01 4.24
CA VAL A 49 5.03 -7.40 4.37
C VAL A 49 4.82 -6.36 3.26
N THR A 50 5.85 -5.58 2.93
CA THR A 50 5.80 -4.60 1.85
C THR A 50 5.64 -5.24 0.48
N GLU A 51 6.31 -6.35 0.19
CA GLU A 51 6.11 -7.10 -1.05
C GLU A 51 4.66 -7.59 -1.22
N LEU A 52 4.01 -8.01 -0.12
CA LEU A 52 2.59 -8.37 -0.14
C LEU A 52 1.71 -7.14 -0.36
N ALA A 53 2.04 -5.99 0.23
CA ALA A 53 1.30 -4.75 -0.01
C ALA A 53 1.41 -4.28 -1.47
N ILE A 54 2.59 -4.37 -2.09
CA ILE A 54 2.80 -4.06 -3.51
C ILE A 54 1.99 -5.01 -4.39
N LEU A 55 2.04 -6.31 -4.11
CA LEU A 55 1.26 -7.31 -4.84
C LEU A 55 -0.25 -7.04 -4.74
N CYS A 56 -0.72 -6.69 -3.54
CA CYS A 56 -2.13 -6.35 -3.30
C CYS A 56 -2.56 -5.14 -4.13
N ALA A 57 -1.82 -4.03 -4.03
CA ALA A 57 -2.13 -2.80 -4.75
C ALA A 57 -2.03 -2.97 -6.27
N GLY A 58 -1.03 -3.70 -6.77
CA GLY A 58 -0.90 -4.02 -8.19
C GLY A 58 -2.06 -4.86 -8.71
N ASN A 59 -2.49 -5.88 -7.96
CA ASN A 59 -3.67 -6.67 -8.32
C ASN A 59 -4.94 -5.83 -8.32
N TYR A 60 -5.12 -4.92 -7.36
CA TYR A 60 -6.25 -4.00 -7.37
C TYR A 60 -6.22 -3.08 -8.60
N ALA A 61 -5.07 -2.50 -8.92
CA ALA A 61 -4.93 -1.64 -10.09
C ALA A 61 -5.23 -2.39 -11.40
N ASP A 62 -4.67 -3.58 -11.59
CA ASP A 62 -4.86 -4.40 -12.78
C ASP A 62 -6.32 -4.86 -12.95
N ASN A 63 -7.09 -4.97 -11.86
CA ASN A 63 -8.51 -5.36 -11.89
C ASN A 63 -9.47 -4.16 -11.78
N CYS A 64 -8.97 -2.94 -11.95
CA CYS A 64 -9.76 -1.69 -11.89
C CYS A 64 -10.40 -1.40 -10.51
N GLU A 65 -9.90 -2.01 -9.44
CA GLU A 65 -10.26 -1.70 -8.05
C GLU A 65 -9.50 -0.45 -7.58
N PHE A 66 -9.62 0.65 -8.34
CA PHE A 66 -8.79 1.85 -8.18
C PHE A 66 -8.88 2.47 -6.79
N ARG A 67 -10.05 2.37 -6.18
CA ARG A 67 -10.28 2.85 -4.81
C ARG A 67 -9.41 2.09 -3.81
N ALA A 68 -9.38 0.75 -3.91
CA ALA A 68 -8.60 -0.09 -3.01
C ALA A 68 -7.09 0.05 -3.27
N ALA A 69 -6.67 0.15 -4.54
CA ALA A 69 -5.28 0.47 -4.88
C ALA A 69 -4.85 1.85 -4.34
N GLY A 70 -5.73 2.86 -4.51
CA GLY A 70 -5.54 4.21 -4.00
C GLY A 70 -5.49 4.27 -2.48
N ASP A 71 -6.26 3.43 -1.77
CA ASP A 71 -6.22 3.33 -0.31
C ASP A 71 -4.87 2.82 0.22
N LEU A 72 -4.20 1.94 -0.52
CA LEU A 72 -2.85 1.49 -0.16
C LEU A 72 -1.76 2.51 -0.52
N LEU A 73 -1.94 3.28 -1.59
CA LEU A 73 -0.87 4.09 -2.18
C LEU A 73 -0.96 5.60 -1.89
N VAL A 74 -2.16 6.15 -1.80
CA VAL A 74 -2.40 7.62 -1.84
C VAL A 74 -3.32 8.10 -0.72
N ASN A 75 -4.37 7.36 -0.36
CA ASN A 75 -5.34 7.82 0.63
C ASN A 75 -4.86 7.47 2.05
N PRO A 76 -4.69 8.46 2.95
CA PRO A 76 -4.18 8.19 4.29
C PRO A 76 -5.07 7.26 5.12
N ARG A 77 -4.44 6.37 5.91
CA ARG A 77 -4.93 5.70 7.13
C ARG A 77 -6.04 6.45 7.85
N LEU A 78 -5.62 7.58 8.40
CA LEU A 78 -6.36 8.37 9.35
C LEU A 78 -6.09 9.84 9.06
N THR A 79 -7.17 10.57 8.79
CA THR A 79 -7.14 12.01 8.58
C THR A 79 -8.08 12.65 9.58
N ILE A 80 -7.59 13.65 10.31
CA ILE A 80 -8.37 14.45 11.25
C ILE A 80 -8.54 15.83 10.63
N VAL A 81 -9.78 16.32 10.63
CA VAL A 81 -10.11 17.66 10.16
C VAL A 81 -10.44 18.52 11.36
N HIS A 82 -9.57 19.49 11.62
CA HIS A 82 -9.76 20.49 12.67
C HIS A 82 -10.42 21.72 12.10
N THR A 83 -11.38 22.30 12.83
CA THR A 83 -11.98 23.59 12.50
C THR A 83 -12.11 24.42 13.78
N ARG A 84 -12.29 25.74 13.66
CA ARG A 84 -12.47 26.57 14.87
C ARG A 84 -13.82 26.32 15.56
N ARG A 85 -14.79 25.78 14.82
CA ARG A 85 -16.15 25.53 15.28
C ARG A 85 -16.25 24.28 16.16
N TYR A 86 -15.38 23.29 15.95
CA TYR A 86 -15.35 22.05 16.73
C TYR A 86 -14.01 21.95 17.48
N LYS A 87 -14.08 21.98 18.82
CA LYS A 87 -12.88 21.88 19.66
C LYS A 87 -12.15 20.56 19.51
N GLU A 88 -12.90 19.49 19.25
CA GLU A 88 -12.34 18.17 18.94
C GLU A 88 -12.27 18.00 17.42
N GLY A 89 -11.12 17.51 16.95
CA GLY A 89 -10.91 17.20 15.55
C GLY A 89 -11.86 16.11 15.06
N ILE A 90 -12.37 16.26 13.84
CA ILE A 90 -13.32 15.32 13.26
C ILE A 90 -12.56 14.31 12.40
N ILE A 91 -12.65 13.02 12.76
CA ILE A 91 -12.07 11.93 11.96
C ILE A 91 -12.76 11.87 10.60
N LYS A 92 -12.01 12.13 9.53
CA LYS A 92 -12.49 12.08 8.15
C LYS A 92 -12.69 10.63 7.74
N ARG A 93 -13.93 10.26 7.40
CA ARG A 93 -14.23 8.98 6.76
C ARG A 93 -13.71 9.00 5.33
N ARG A 94 -12.82 8.08 4.95
CA ARG A 94 -12.28 8.01 3.57
C ARG A 94 -13.41 8.00 2.55
N HIS A 95 -13.21 8.69 1.42
CA HIS A 95 -14.14 8.78 0.27
C HIS A 95 -15.50 9.44 0.52
N LEU A 96 -15.89 9.71 1.76
CA LEU A 96 -17.06 10.52 2.07
C LEU A 96 -16.76 12.00 1.76
N LYS A 97 -17.70 12.74 1.17
CA LYS A 97 -17.49 14.17 0.93
C LYS A 97 -17.48 14.92 2.27
N LEU A 98 -16.59 15.92 2.42
CA LEU A 98 -16.58 16.76 3.62
C LEU A 98 -17.93 17.45 3.84
N THR A 99 -18.55 17.96 2.78
CA THR A 99 -19.88 18.59 2.87
C THR A 99 -20.96 17.65 3.40
N GLU A 100 -20.87 16.36 3.10
CA GLU A 100 -21.81 15.34 3.58
C GLU A 100 -21.53 14.98 5.03
N GLN A 101 -20.25 14.79 5.38
CA GLN A 101 -19.85 14.44 6.74
C GLN A 101 -20.14 15.56 7.74
N PHE A 102 -19.81 16.80 7.37
CA PHE A 102 -20.08 17.99 8.18
C PHE A 102 -21.54 18.44 8.11
N GLY A 103 -22.27 18.07 7.05
CA GLY A 103 -23.73 18.29 6.92
C GLY A 103 -24.52 17.72 8.08
N ASN A 104 -24.09 16.56 8.58
CA ASN A 104 -24.70 15.91 9.74
C ASN A 104 -24.49 16.66 11.06
N LEU A 105 -23.60 17.67 11.10
CA LEU A 105 -23.32 18.50 12.27
C LEU A 105 -24.11 19.82 12.27
N GLY A 106 -24.96 20.03 11.24
CA GLY A 106 -25.84 21.19 11.09
C GLY A 106 -25.25 22.32 10.25
N GLY A 107 -26.13 23.17 9.72
CA GLY A 107 -25.80 24.28 8.81
C GLY A 107 -26.18 24.00 7.36
N THR A 108 -26.18 25.05 6.54
CA THR A 108 -26.42 24.90 5.10
C THR A 108 -25.17 24.35 4.40
N ARG A 109 -25.34 23.82 3.19
CA ARG A 109 -24.21 23.34 2.38
C ARG A 109 -23.20 24.45 2.13
N GLU A 110 -23.67 25.68 1.89
CA GLU A 110 -22.85 26.86 1.63
C GLU A 110 -22.01 27.24 2.85
N GLU A 111 -22.61 27.21 4.05
CA GLU A 111 -21.91 27.46 5.31
C GLU A 111 -20.80 26.44 5.56
N ILE A 112 -21.06 25.16 5.27
CA ILE A 112 -20.08 24.09 5.43
C ILE A 112 -18.93 24.25 4.43
N VAL A 113 -19.23 24.65 3.19
CA VAL A 113 -18.19 24.91 2.18
C VAL A 113 -17.29 26.06 2.63
N GLU A 114 -17.85 27.16 3.13
CA GLU A 114 -17.05 28.28 3.63
C GLU A 114 -16.23 27.90 4.87
N LEU A 115 -16.82 27.14 5.80
CA LEU A 115 -16.11 26.62 6.98
C LEU A 115 -14.88 25.80 6.56
N VAL A 116 -15.08 24.82 5.66
CA VAL A 116 -14.00 23.95 5.20
C VAL A 116 -12.94 24.74 4.44
N LYS A 117 -13.33 25.68 3.57
CA LYS A 117 -12.37 26.48 2.79
C LYS A 117 -11.52 27.42 3.63
N ARG A 118 -12.09 28.03 4.67
CA ARG A 118 -11.44 29.09 5.44
C ARG A 118 -10.76 28.62 6.72
N GLU A 119 -11.25 27.53 7.31
CA GLU A 119 -10.87 27.16 8.67
C GLU A 119 -10.40 25.71 8.83
N ALA A 120 -10.58 24.84 7.82
CA ALA A 120 -10.16 23.45 7.95
C ALA A 120 -8.64 23.33 7.92
N VAL A 121 -8.09 22.77 8.99
CA VAL A 121 -6.71 22.27 9.03
C VAL A 121 -6.76 20.75 8.97
N ILE A 122 -6.01 20.17 8.05
CA ILE A 122 -5.96 18.72 7.84
C ILE A 122 -4.72 18.19 8.52
N GLU A 123 -4.91 17.24 9.43
CA GLU A 123 -3.87 16.46 10.07
C GLU A 123 -3.93 15.01 9.55
N ILE A 124 -2.78 14.47 9.16
CA ILE A 124 -2.64 13.07 8.76
C ILE A 124 -1.91 12.35 9.89
N GLU A 125 -2.63 11.46 10.57
CA GLU A 125 -2.10 10.67 11.69
C GLU A 125 -1.52 9.34 11.22
N GLU A 126 -2.15 8.74 10.21
CA GLU A 126 -1.66 7.50 9.60
C GLU A 126 -1.56 7.70 8.08
N ASP A 127 -0.35 7.65 7.55
CA ASP A 127 -0.05 7.72 6.13
C ASP A 127 -0.66 6.54 5.34
N PRO A 128 -0.79 6.62 4.01
CA PRO A 128 -1.14 5.46 3.19
C PRO A 128 -0.11 4.35 3.39
N LEU A 129 -0.55 3.09 3.38
CA LEU A 129 0.26 1.96 3.87
C LEU A 129 1.58 1.79 3.12
N LEU A 130 1.58 1.87 1.78
CA LEU A 130 2.80 1.69 0.97
C LEU A 130 3.83 2.80 1.18
N PRO A 131 3.47 4.10 1.11
CA PRO A 131 4.36 5.20 1.49
C PRO A 131 4.94 5.07 2.90
N ASP A 132 4.12 4.71 3.89
CA ASP A 132 4.56 4.51 5.28
C ASP A 132 5.61 3.39 5.37
N LEU A 133 5.30 2.21 4.84
CA LEU A 133 6.23 1.08 4.80
C LEU A 133 7.54 1.42 4.08
N TYR A 134 7.47 2.10 2.94
CA TYR A 134 8.65 2.53 2.20
C TYR A 134 9.52 3.48 3.02
N LYS A 135 8.91 4.48 3.67
CA LYS A 135 9.61 5.44 4.51
C LYS A 135 10.29 4.76 5.69
N GLN A 136 9.58 3.86 6.39
CA GLN A 136 10.17 3.08 7.48
C GLN A 136 11.39 2.26 7.03
N MET A 137 11.29 1.60 5.87
CA MET A 137 12.38 0.84 5.28
C MET A 137 13.56 1.73 4.87
N GLN A 138 13.29 2.89 4.27
CA GLN A 138 14.31 3.85 3.86
C GLN A 138 15.05 4.44 5.07
N ASP A 139 14.31 4.91 6.07
CA ASP A 139 14.85 5.54 7.27
C ASP A 139 15.63 4.54 8.15
N SER A 140 15.41 3.24 7.97
CA SER A 140 16.13 2.20 8.70
C SER A 140 17.63 2.13 8.40
N GLY A 141 18.03 2.45 7.16
CA GLY A 141 19.40 2.24 6.67
C GLY A 141 19.84 0.76 6.57
N PHE A 142 18.96 -0.22 6.81
CA PHE A 142 19.31 -1.65 6.77
C PHE A 142 19.19 -2.28 5.39
N LEU A 143 18.28 -1.76 4.57
CA LEU A 143 17.91 -2.35 3.29
C LEU A 143 18.70 -1.75 2.14
N ALA A 144 19.09 -2.60 1.20
CA ALA A 144 19.91 -2.23 0.07
C ALA A 144 19.20 -1.19 -0.83
N GLN A 145 19.94 -0.18 -1.28
CA GLN A 145 19.36 0.91 -2.08
C GLN A 145 18.70 0.43 -3.39
N ASN A 146 19.25 -0.61 -4.02
CA ASN A 146 18.65 -1.22 -5.21
C ASN A 146 17.27 -1.84 -4.93
N TYR A 147 17.08 -2.46 -3.77
CA TYR A 147 15.79 -2.99 -3.34
C TYR A 147 14.80 -1.86 -3.08
N LEU A 148 15.19 -0.81 -2.36
CA LEU A 148 14.35 0.36 -2.12
C LEU A 148 13.94 1.04 -3.44
N ASN A 149 14.87 1.19 -4.39
CA ASN A 149 14.57 1.73 -5.71
C ASN A 149 13.54 0.88 -6.47
N SER A 150 13.64 -0.45 -6.36
CA SER A 150 12.65 -1.39 -6.93
C SER A 150 11.27 -1.24 -6.30
N VAL A 151 11.18 -1.07 -4.97
CA VAL A 151 9.91 -0.80 -4.27
C VAL A 151 9.28 0.50 -4.78
N ASN A 152 10.04 1.60 -4.78
CA ASN A 152 9.57 2.91 -5.26
C ASN A 152 9.12 2.85 -6.74
N SER A 153 9.88 2.17 -7.60
CA SER A 153 9.52 2.00 -9.00
C SER A 153 8.20 1.26 -9.18
N ARG A 154 7.94 0.23 -8.37
CA ARG A 154 6.68 -0.55 -8.44
C ARG A 154 5.51 0.23 -7.87
N MET A 155 5.71 1.05 -6.85
CA MET A 155 4.71 2.02 -6.38
C MET A 155 4.31 3.01 -7.47
N LYS A 156 5.29 3.55 -8.21
CA LYS A 156 5.02 4.41 -9.38
C LYS A 156 4.27 3.66 -10.49
N GLN A 157 4.67 2.43 -10.80
CA GLN A 157 3.99 1.62 -11.80
C GLN A 157 2.50 1.39 -11.46
N ILE A 158 2.15 1.21 -10.18
CA ILE A 158 0.75 1.12 -9.74
C ILE A 158 -0.01 2.42 -10.08
N ALA A 159 0.56 3.58 -9.76
CA ALA A 159 -0.04 4.87 -10.10
C ALA A 159 -0.17 5.09 -11.61
N ASP A 160 0.84 4.67 -12.37
CA ASP A 160 0.85 4.76 -13.84
C ASP A 160 -0.23 3.88 -14.46
N VAL A 161 -0.47 2.67 -13.95
CA VAL A 161 -1.55 1.78 -14.39
C VAL A 161 -2.92 2.40 -14.15
N ILE A 162 -3.16 2.93 -12.94
CA ILE A 162 -4.42 3.61 -12.61
C ILE A 162 -4.65 4.77 -13.58
N THR A 163 -3.63 5.61 -13.78
CA THR A 163 -3.69 6.76 -14.68
C THR A 163 -3.94 6.35 -16.13
N PHE A 164 -3.24 5.32 -16.60
CA PHE A 164 -3.39 4.77 -17.93
C PHE A 164 -4.81 4.27 -18.16
N LEU A 165 -5.34 3.41 -17.27
CA LEU A 165 -6.67 2.83 -17.43
C LEU A 165 -7.76 3.90 -17.41
N LEU A 166 -7.68 4.87 -16.50
CA LEU A 166 -8.61 6.02 -16.48
C LEU A 166 -8.53 6.85 -17.77
N SER A 167 -7.32 7.13 -18.25
CA SER A 167 -7.10 7.86 -19.52
C SER A 167 -7.60 7.08 -20.74
N TYR A 168 -7.58 5.75 -20.65
CA TYR A 168 -8.09 4.84 -21.67
C TYR A 168 -9.61 4.62 -21.58
N ASN A 169 -10.32 5.35 -20.71
CA ASN A 169 -11.74 5.20 -20.42
C ASN A 169 -12.10 3.77 -19.95
N VAL A 170 -11.28 3.21 -19.05
CA VAL A 170 -11.57 1.97 -18.32
C VAL A 170 -11.86 2.35 -16.87
N PHE A 171 -13.11 2.16 -16.44
CA PHE A 171 -13.55 2.51 -15.09
C PHE A 171 -13.90 1.28 -14.24
N SER A 172 -13.98 0.11 -14.86
CA SER A 172 -14.31 -1.16 -14.22
C SER A 172 -13.64 -2.35 -14.91
N GLY A 173 -13.56 -3.48 -14.21
CA GLY A 173 -13.08 -4.73 -14.79
C GLY A 173 -13.92 -5.21 -15.99
N VAL A 174 -15.22 -4.86 -16.02
CA VAL A 174 -16.10 -5.14 -17.17
C VAL A 174 -15.69 -4.31 -18.39
N ASP A 175 -15.35 -3.04 -18.21
CA ASP A 175 -14.86 -2.18 -19.30
C ASP A 175 -13.54 -2.71 -19.86
N LEU A 176 -12.62 -3.10 -18.97
CA LEU A 176 -11.33 -3.67 -19.36
C LEU A 176 -11.52 -4.96 -20.16
N TYR A 177 -12.37 -5.87 -19.67
CA TYR A 177 -12.69 -7.12 -20.37
C TYR A 177 -13.27 -6.84 -21.76
N ASN A 178 -14.25 -5.94 -21.86
CA ASN A 178 -14.87 -5.60 -23.14
C ASN A 178 -13.86 -5.00 -24.12
N LYS A 179 -12.98 -4.10 -23.66
CA LYS A 179 -11.91 -3.53 -24.50
C LYS A 179 -10.94 -4.60 -24.98
N LEU A 180 -10.46 -5.47 -24.08
CA LEU A 180 -9.55 -6.56 -24.44
C LEU A 180 -10.19 -7.55 -25.42
N LYS A 181 -11.50 -7.78 -25.32
CA LYS A 181 -12.24 -8.66 -26.22
C LYS A 181 -12.39 -8.06 -27.63
N SER A 182 -12.57 -6.75 -27.74
CA SER A 182 -12.69 -6.06 -29.03
C SER A 182 -11.35 -5.65 -29.65
N ALA A 183 -10.29 -5.61 -28.84
CA ALA A 183 -8.95 -5.18 -29.26
C ALA A 183 -8.34 -6.18 -30.25
N ASN A 184 -7.59 -5.64 -31.22
CA ASN A 184 -6.69 -6.47 -32.03
C ASN A 184 -5.46 -6.90 -31.21
N GLN A 185 -4.66 -7.81 -31.75
CA GLN A 185 -3.50 -8.37 -31.03
C GLN A 185 -2.50 -7.31 -30.54
N SER A 186 -2.20 -6.32 -31.38
CA SER A 186 -1.23 -5.27 -31.04
C SER A 186 -1.75 -4.35 -29.93
N GLU A 187 -3.03 -3.99 -29.98
CA GLU A 187 -3.67 -3.20 -28.93
C GLU A 187 -3.75 -3.97 -27.62
N ARG A 188 -4.08 -5.26 -27.69
CA ARG A 188 -4.09 -6.14 -26.52
C ARG A 188 -2.73 -6.22 -25.86
N GLU A 189 -1.67 -6.47 -26.64
CA GLU A 189 -0.29 -6.47 -26.15
C GLU A 189 0.10 -5.14 -25.54
N PHE A 190 -0.31 -4.03 -26.15
CA PHE A 190 -0.08 -2.69 -25.61
C PHE A 190 -0.72 -2.52 -24.23
N ILE A 191 -2.02 -2.81 -24.09
CA ILE A 191 -2.73 -2.73 -22.79
C ILE A 191 -2.05 -3.64 -21.76
N GLU A 192 -1.81 -4.89 -22.14
CA GLU A 192 -1.20 -5.90 -21.28
C GLU A 192 0.24 -5.55 -20.86
N SER A 193 0.97 -4.76 -21.65
CA SER A 193 2.31 -4.27 -21.32
C SER A 193 2.31 -3.17 -20.27
N LYS A 194 1.17 -2.49 -20.07
CA LYS A 194 1.04 -1.42 -19.08
C LYS A 194 0.73 -1.94 -17.68
N LEU A 195 0.03 -3.07 -17.58
CA LEU A 195 -0.38 -3.68 -16.32
C LEU A 195 0.81 -3.99 -15.38
N CYS A 196 0.55 -4.03 -14.08
CA CYS A 196 1.55 -4.31 -13.05
C CYS A 196 2.10 -5.73 -13.18
N LYS A 197 1.20 -6.73 -13.25
CA LYS A 197 1.52 -8.17 -13.35
C LYS A 197 2.55 -8.64 -12.32
N PHE A 198 2.48 -8.09 -11.10
CA PHE A 198 3.39 -8.45 -10.02
C PHE A 198 3.21 -9.90 -9.59
N ASN A 199 4.28 -10.51 -9.09
CA ASN A 199 4.30 -11.88 -8.60
C ASN A 199 5.03 -11.98 -7.26
N LYS A 200 4.99 -13.17 -6.66
CA LYS A 200 5.55 -13.42 -5.32
C LYS A 200 7.06 -13.72 -5.29
N LYS A 201 7.80 -13.54 -6.39
CA LYS A 201 9.21 -13.94 -6.47
C LYS A 201 10.07 -13.31 -5.37
N ILE A 202 10.06 -11.98 -5.25
CA ILE A 202 10.84 -11.25 -4.24
C ILE A 202 10.37 -11.59 -2.81
N PHE A 203 9.05 -11.74 -2.60
CA PHE A 203 8.48 -12.17 -1.33
C PHE A 203 9.02 -13.55 -0.86
N ILE A 204 9.17 -14.49 -1.80
CA ILE A 204 9.72 -15.84 -1.55
C ILE A 204 11.23 -15.76 -1.30
N GLU A 205 11.95 -14.98 -2.11
CA GLU A 205 13.41 -14.78 -1.96
C GLU A 205 13.76 -14.20 -0.59
N LEU A 206 13.06 -13.14 -0.15
CA LEU A 206 13.22 -12.59 1.20
C LEU A 206 12.96 -13.64 2.30
N GLY A 207 11.95 -14.50 2.12
CA GLY A 207 11.65 -15.58 3.06
C GLY A 207 12.80 -16.59 3.18
N ASN A 208 13.41 -16.94 2.05
CA ASN A 208 14.58 -17.81 2.02
C ASN A 208 15.79 -17.17 2.69
N ASP A 209 16.04 -15.88 2.45
CA ASP A 209 17.13 -15.14 3.07
C ASP A 209 16.96 -15.04 4.60
N ILE A 210 15.73 -14.82 5.09
CA ILE A 210 15.42 -14.84 6.53
C ILE A 210 15.74 -16.20 7.15
N ARG A 211 15.31 -17.31 6.52
CA ARG A 211 15.62 -18.66 7.00
C ARG A 211 17.13 -18.94 7.02
N ARG A 212 17.86 -18.47 5.98
CA ARG A 212 19.33 -18.62 5.90
C ARG A 212 20.05 -17.81 6.97
N LEU A 213 19.66 -16.55 7.20
CA LEU A 213 20.23 -15.69 8.24
C LEU A 213 20.01 -16.24 9.64
N ALA A 214 18.85 -16.84 9.89
CA ALA A 214 18.56 -17.45 11.18
C ALA A 214 19.44 -18.67 11.49
N ILE A 215 19.90 -19.40 10.46
CA ILE A 215 20.80 -20.56 10.61
C ILE A 215 22.26 -20.11 10.58
N ASN A 216 22.60 -19.14 9.73
CA ASN A 216 23.95 -18.64 9.52
C ASN A 216 23.97 -17.10 9.54
N SER A 217 24.45 -16.54 10.65
CA SER A 217 24.58 -15.09 10.84
C SER A 217 25.60 -14.42 9.91
N SER A 218 26.49 -15.18 9.27
CA SER A 218 27.44 -14.68 8.27
C SER A 218 26.87 -14.64 6.85
N PHE A 219 25.64 -15.13 6.63
CA PHE A 219 24.99 -15.04 5.32
C PHE A 219 24.76 -13.57 4.92
N VAL A 220 25.03 -13.26 3.66
CA VAL A 220 24.85 -11.91 3.09
C VAL A 220 23.63 -11.94 2.19
N SER A 221 22.55 -11.27 2.63
CA SER A 221 21.36 -11.06 1.81
C SER A 221 21.59 -9.95 0.79
N ASN A 222 21.13 -10.14 -0.44
CA ASN A 222 21.16 -9.09 -1.46
C ASN A 222 20.16 -7.94 -1.19
N PHE A 223 19.26 -8.12 -0.22
CA PHE A 223 18.28 -7.12 0.20
C PHE A 223 18.78 -6.24 1.34
N LEU A 224 19.91 -6.58 1.97
CA LEU A 224 20.51 -5.80 3.03
C LEU A 224 21.65 -4.94 2.48
N GLU A 225 21.81 -3.75 3.05
CA GLU A 225 22.93 -2.87 2.75
C GLU A 225 24.24 -3.54 3.18
N ARG A 226 25.30 -3.34 2.38
CA ARG A 226 26.62 -3.89 2.70
C ARG A 226 27.29 -2.97 3.70
N ILE A 227 27.22 -3.34 4.97
CA ILE A 227 27.94 -2.70 6.08
C ILE A 227 29.31 -3.35 6.23
#